data_AF-A0A6L8A0F7-F1
#
_entry.id   AF-A0A6L8A0F7-F1
#
_cell.length_a   1.000
_cell.length_b   1.000
_cell.length_c   1.000
_cell.angle_alpha   90.00
_cell.angle_beta   90.00
_cell.angle_gamma   90.00
#
_symmetry.space_group_name_H-M   'P 1'
#
loop_
_entity.id
_entity.type
_entity.pdbx_description
1 polymer ?
#
loop_
_entity_poly.entity_id
_entity_poly.type
_entity_poly.pdbx_seq_one_letter_code
_entity_poly.pdbx_strand_id
1 'polypeptide(L)'
;MFVIEEPGSSDIQRFRRDGFLVVERLIEPAAAARLAARFGPLIRGEFETGLSPDEWNWREGRDAEDLTRQICNAWKSDRHVARTVLHPRIGLWCARLSGWPGARINQ
;
A
#
# COMPACT_ATOMS: atom_id res chain seq x y z
N MET A 1 -9.44 11.16 -0.93
CA MET A 1 -8.66 9.91 -1.05
C MET A 1 -9.24 8.82 -0.15
N PHE A 2 -9.21 8.95 1.17
CA PHE A 2 -9.85 8.01 2.09
C PHE A 2 -11.32 8.36 2.29
N VAL A 3 -12.20 7.37 2.24
CA VAL A 3 -13.65 7.57 2.46
C VAL A 3 -14.01 7.33 3.92
N ILE A 4 -13.26 6.46 4.62
CA ILE A 4 -13.45 6.16 6.04
C ILE A 4 -12.24 6.69 6.81
N GLU A 5 -12.50 7.40 7.89
CA GLU A 5 -11.46 8.15 8.61
C GLU A 5 -10.69 7.26 9.60
N GLU A 6 -11.39 6.47 10.40
CA GLU A 6 -10.80 5.56 11.40
C GLU A 6 -11.70 4.31 11.59
N PRO A 7 -11.16 3.19 12.12
CA PRO A 7 -11.96 1.99 12.38
C PRO A 7 -12.91 2.20 13.57
N GLY A 8 -14.13 1.65 13.47
CA GLY A 8 -15.07 1.61 14.58
C GLY A 8 -14.72 0.57 15.65
N SER A 9 -15.40 0.62 16.79
CA SER A 9 -15.19 -0.37 17.86
C SER A 9 -15.51 -1.80 17.40
N SER A 10 -16.52 -1.99 16.55
CA SER A 10 -16.84 -3.28 15.94
C SER A 10 -15.73 -3.79 15.02
N ASP A 11 -15.09 -2.89 14.26
CA ASP A 11 -13.98 -3.22 13.37
C ASP A 11 -12.77 -3.69 14.16
N ILE A 12 -12.45 -2.99 15.25
CA ILE A 12 -11.36 -3.37 16.18
C ILE A 12 -11.63 -4.76 16.79
N GLN A 13 -12.87 -5.04 17.21
CA GLN A 13 -13.23 -6.35 17.75
C GLN A 13 -13.12 -7.46 16.70
N ARG A 14 -13.57 -7.22 15.47
CA ARG A 14 -13.43 -8.17 14.35
C ARG A 14 -11.97 -8.44 14.04
N PHE A 15 -11.15 -7.39 13.90
CA PHE A 15 -9.72 -7.52 13.66
C PHE A 15 -9.02 -8.35 14.74
N ARG A 16 -9.32 -8.09 16.03
CA ARG A 16 -8.72 -8.85 17.14
C ARG A 16 -9.14 -10.32 17.17
N ARG A 17 -10.40 -10.60 16.83
CA ARG A 17 -10.93 -11.97 16.83
C ARG A 17 -10.43 -12.77 15.63
N ASP A 18 -10.43 -12.15 14.44
CA ASP A 18 -10.25 -12.84 13.18
C ASP A 18 -8.80 -12.74 12.66
N GLY A 19 -7.99 -11.83 13.21
CA GLY A 19 -6.62 -11.54 12.76
C GLY A 19 -6.54 -10.68 11.49
N PHE A 20 -7.68 -10.32 10.90
CA PHE A 20 -7.78 -9.44 9.73
C PHE A 20 -9.10 -8.66 9.75
N LEU A 21 -9.18 -7.63 8.90
CA LEU A 21 -10.38 -6.83 8.70
C LEU A 21 -10.52 -6.47 7.23
N VAL A 22 -11.69 -6.72 6.64
CA VAL A 22 -12.04 -6.24 5.30
C VAL A 22 -12.84 -4.96 5.44
N VAL A 23 -12.37 -3.89 4.81
CA VAL A 23 -13.02 -2.57 4.81
C VAL A 23 -13.37 -2.21 3.38
N GLU A 24 -14.66 -2.27 3.06
CA GLU A 24 -15.13 -1.88 1.73
C GLU A 24 -14.90 -0.38 1.49
N ARG A 25 -14.31 -0.06 0.34
CA ARG A 25 -14.10 1.33 -0.09
C ARG A 25 -13.34 2.20 0.92
N LEU A 26 -12.31 1.65 1.57
CA LEU A 26 -11.41 2.42 2.46
C LEU A 26 -10.89 3.70 1.78
N ILE A 27 -10.57 3.59 0.48
CA ILE A 27 -10.22 4.71 -0.40
C ILE A 27 -11.22 4.85 -1.54
N GLU A 28 -11.30 6.05 -2.11
CA GLU A 28 -12.11 6.34 -3.28
C GLU A 28 -11.73 5.41 -4.45
N PRO A 29 -12.70 4.85 -5.19
CA PRO A 29 -12.41 3.98 -6.33
C PRO A 29 -11.47 4.61 -7.37
N ALA A 30 -11.63 5.92 -7.62
CA ALA A 30 -10.77 6.66 -8.52
C ALA A 30 -9.32 6.79 -8.00
N ALA A 31 -9.13 6.89 -6.67
CA ALA A 31 -7.80 6.89 -6.07
C ALA A 31 -7.15 5.51 -6.16
N ALA A 32 -7.92 4.44 -5.91
CA ALA A 32 -7.44 3.06 -6.08
C ALA A 32 -7.01 2.79 -7.53
N ALA A 33 -7.81 3.19 -8.52
CA ALA A 33 -7.49 3.02 -9.93
C ALA A 33 -6.20 3.77 -10.32
N ARG A 34 -6.02 5.00 -9.84
CA ARG A 34 -4.79 5.77 -10.08
C ARG A 34 -3.57 5.12 -9.46
N LEU A 35 -3.68 4.61 -8.23
CA LEU A 35 -2.60 3.88 -7.56
C LEU A 35 -2.23 2.61 -8.34
N ALA A 36 -3.22 1.81 -8.74
CA ALA A 36 -3.01 0.59 -9.50
C ALA A 36 -2.29 0.86 -10.84
N ALA A 37 -2.67 1.93 -11.54
CA ALA A 37 -2.04 2.31 -12.80
C ALA A 37 -0.53 2.64 -12.67
N ARG A 38 -0.03 2.99 -11.47
CA ARG A 38 1.42 3.24 -11.26
C ARG A 38 2.26 1.97 -11.29
N PHE A 39 1.67 0.81 -11.00
CA PHE A 39 2.44 -0.43 -10.95
C PHE A 39 2.87 -0.96 -12.32
N GLY A 40 2.15 -0.61 -13.40
CA GLY A 40 2.59 -0.96 -14.76
C GLY A 40 3.98 -0.42 -15.09
N PRO A 41 4.20 0.91 -15.04
CA PRO A 41 5.51 1.53 -15.18
C PRO A 41 6.56 0.98 -14.19
N LEU A 42 6.22 0.88 -12.89
CA LEU A 42 7.15 0.37 -11.87
C LEU A 42 7.65 -1.05 -12.18
N ILE A 43 6.77 -1.93 -12.65
CA ILE A 43 7.12 -3.30 -13.02
C ILE A 43 8.08 -3.34 -14.23
N ARG A 44 7.99 -2.36 -15.13
CA ARG A 44 8.92 -2.20 -16.27
C ARG A 44 10.23 -1.48 -15.92
N GLY A 45 10.41 -1.09 -14.65
CA GLY A 45 11.58 -0.35 -14.21
C GLY A 45 11.53 1.15 -14.51
N GLU A 46 10.35 1.68 -14.86
CA GLU A 46 10.13 3.11 -15.09
C GLU A 46 9.88 3.81 -13.75
N PHE A 47 10.96 4.21 -13.06
CA PHE A 47 10.90 4.85 -11.75
C PHE A 47 10.81 6.37 -11.86
N GLU A 48 9.66 6.95 -11.50
CA GLU A 48 9.37 8.38 -11.60
C GLU A 48 10.33 9.25 -10.78
N THR A 49 10.81 8.75 -9.64
CA THR A 49 11.77 9.50 -8.81
C THR A 49 13.22 9.37 -9.29
N GLY A 50 13.49 8.46 -10.23
CA GLY A 50 14.85 8.02 -10.59
C GLY A 50 15.51 7.09 -9.56
N LEU A 51 14.85 6.82 -8.42
CA LEU A 51 15.36 5.91 -7.41
C LEU A 51 14.82 4.49 -7.63
N SER A 52 15.70 3.50 -7.55
CA SER A 52 15.27 2.10 -7.52
C SER A 52 14.55 1.79 -6.20
N PRO A 53 13.56 0.89 -6.24
CA PRO A 53 12.97 0.33 -5.02
C PRO A 53 14.00 -0.57 -4.33
N ASP A 54 13.74 -0.96 -3.09
CA ASP A 54 14.69 -1.79 -2.35
C ASP A 54 14.80 -3.19 -2.95
N GLU A 55 13.67 -3.73 -3.42
CA GLU A 55 13.65 -4.96 -4.21
C GLU A 55 12.74 -4.80 -5.41
N TRP A 56 13.18 -5.38 -6.54
CA TRP A 56 12.43 -5.48 -7.78
C TRP A 56 12.70 -6.87 -8.36
N ASN A 57 11.88 -7.82 -7.91
CA ASN A 57 12.19 -9.26 -8.01
C ASN A 57 11.78 -9.89 -9.34
N TRP A 58 10.94 -9.21 -10.12
CA TRP A 58 10.49 -9.65 -11.44
C TRP A 58 10.77 -8.58 -12.50
N ARG A 59 11.28 -8.97 -13.67
CA ARG A 59 11.63 -8.08 -14.79
C ARG A 59 11.08 -8.63 -16.10
N GLU A 60 10.45 -7.74 -16.87
CA GLU A 60 9.91 -8.03 -18.20
C GLU A 60 11.01 -8.52 -19.14
N GLY A 61 10.73 -9.60 -19.87
CA GLY A 61 11.68 -10.25 -20.78
C GLY A 61 12.80 -11.07 -20.12
N ARG A 62 12.95 -11.01 -18.79
CA ARG A 62 13.90 -11.84 -18.04
C ARG A 62 13.22 -13.03 -17.36
N ASP A 63 12.13 -12.77 -16.63
CA ASP A 63 11.47 -13.76 -15.78
C ASP A 63 10.19 -14.28 -16.45
N ALA A 64 9.75 -15.47 -16.05
CA ALA A 64 8.55 -16.10 -16.59
C ALA A 64 7.28 -15.28 -16.23
N GLU A 65 6.34 -15.20 -17.17
CA GLU A 65 5.16 -14.34 -17.05
C GLU A 65 4.14 -14.82 -16.00
N ASP A 66 4.17 -16.10 -15.67
CA ASP A 66 3.29 -16.75 -14.70
C ASP A 66 3.75 -16.57 -13.24
N LEU A 67 4.92 -15.96 -13.02
CA LEU A 67 5.43 -15.66 -11.69
C LEU A 67 4.75 -14.41 -11.11
N THR A 68 4.49 -14.46 -9.80
CA THR A 68 4.02 -13.30 -9.06
C THR A 68 5.09 -12.20 -9.06
N ARG A 69 4.67 -10.97 -9.35
CA ARG A 69 5.54 -9.80 -9.40
C ARG A 69 5.55 -9.11 -8.04
N GLN A 70 6.74 -8.79 -7.53
CA GLN A 70 6.91 -8.12 -6.24
C GLN A 70 7.90 -6.95 -6.34
N ILE A 71 7.55 -5.85 -5.67
CA ILE A 71 8.43 -4.69 -5.46
C ILE A 71 8.38 -4.34 -3.97
N CYS A 72 9.54 -4.30 -3.31
CA CYS A 72 9.66 -3.85 -1.93
C CYS A 72 9.95 -2.34 -1.89
N ASN A 73 9.21 -1.61 -1.06
CA ASN A 73 9.37 -0.16 -0.90
C ASN A 73 9.23 0.66 -2.19
N ALA A 74 8.28 0.28 -3.06
CA ALA A 74 7.92 0.99 -4.31
C ALA A 74 7.67 2.50 -4.14
N TRP A 75 7.29 2.94 -2.93
CA TRP A 75 7.10 4.34 -2.61
C TRP A 75 8.36 5.20 -2.69
N LYS A 76 9.56 4.60 -2.64
CA LYS A 76 10.82 5.31 -2.91
C LYS A 76 10.94 5.70 -4.40
N SER A 77 10.32 4.91 -5.28
CA SER A 77 10.42 5.00 -6.74
C SER A 77 9.30 5.82 -7.39
N ASP A 78 8.22 6.10 -6.66
CA ASP A 78 7.04 6.79 -7.20
C ASP A 78 6.34 7.67 -6.15
N ARG A 79 6.24 8.96 -6.44
CA ARG A 79 5.63 9.95 -5.52
C ARG A 79 4.14 9.73 -5.30
N HIS A 80 3.41 9.14 -6.25
CA HIS A 80 1.99 8.86 -6.09
C HIS A 80 1.76 7.66 -5.16
N VAL A 81 2.57 6.62 -5.31
CA VAL A 81 2.62 5.50 -4.36
C VAL A 81 3.01 6.02 -2.97
N ALA A 82 4.04 6.86 -2.87
CA ALA A 82 4.46 7.48 -1.61
C ALA A 82 3.34 8.26 -0.92
N ARG A 83 2.66 9.16 -1.65
CA ARG A 83 1.52 9.93 -1.10
C ARG A 83 0.40 9.05 -0.59
N THR A 84 0.25 7.86 -1.17
CA THR A 84 -0.76 6.89 -0.73
C THR A 84 -0.31 6.14 0.52
N VAL A 85 0.85 5.46 0.49
CA VAL A 85 1.28 4.57 1.58
C VAL A 85 1.75 5.33 2.83
N LEU A 86 2.23 6.57 2.65
CA LEU A 86 2.65 7.45 3.74
C LEU A 86 1.51 8.34 4.25
N HIS A 87 0.28 8.16 3.74
CA HIS A 87 -0.85 8.96 4.17
C HIS A 87 -1.11 8.73 5.68
N PRO A 88 -1.30 9.79 6.49
CA PRO A 88 -1.42 9.66 7.95
C PRO A 88 -2.58 8.76 8.40
N ARG A 89 -3.64 8.65 7.58
CA ARG A 89 -4.74 7.72 7.85
C ARG A 89 -4.31 6.25 7.87
N ILE A 90 -3.32 5.83 7.07
CA ILE A 90 -2.82 4.44 7.16
C ILE A 90 -2.19 4.20 8.53
N GLY A 91 -1.34 5.13 8.99
CA GLY A 91 -0.75 5.07 10.33
C GLY A 91 -1.80 5.07 11.44
N LEU A 92 -2.84 5.91 11.33
CA LEU A 92 -3.96 5.93 12.26
C LEU A 92 -4.69 4.59 12.32
N TRP A 93 -5.05 4.02 11.17
CA TRP A 93 -5.74 2.73 11.09
C TRP A 93 -4.92 1.61 11.72
N CYS A 94 -3.64 1.50 11.36
CA CYS A 94 -2.74 0.51 11.94
C CYS A 94 -2.61 0.69 13.47
N ALA A 95 -2.43 1.93 13.95
CA ALA A 95 -2.31 2.20 15.37
C ALA A 95 -3.60 1.84 16.14
N ARG A 96 -4.77 2.21 15.62
CA ARG A 96 -6.07 1.93 16.25
C ARG A 96 -6.38 0.44 16.31
N LEU A 97 -6.17 -0.29 15.22
CA LEU A 97 -6.41 -1.74 15.17
C LEU A 97 -5.46 -2.49 16.12
N SER A 98 -4.20 -2.08 16.19
CA SER A 98 -3.18 -2.71 17.05
C SER A 98 -3.17 -2.23 18.51
N GLY A 99 -3.89 -1.15 18.84
CA GLY A 99 -3.83 -0.53 20.17
C GLY A 99 -2.48 0.13 20.48
N TRP A 100 -1.78 0.63 19.46
CA TRP A 100 -0.50 1.31 19.60
C TRP A 100 -0.67 2.83 19.75
N PRO A 101 0.30 3.54 20.37
CA PRO A 101 0.28 5.00 20.45
C PRO A 101 0.45 5.68 19.08
N GLY A 102 0.97 4.97 18.09
CA GLY A 102 1.15 5.43 16.71
C GLY A 102 1.78 4.34 15.86
N ALA A 103 1.73 4.50 14.53
CA ALA A 103 2.36 3.59 13.58
C ALA A 103 3.02 4.36 12.44
N ARG A 104 4.16 3.86 11.97
CA ARG A 104 4.88 4.34 10.79
C ARG A 104 5.32 3.13 9.97
N ILE A 105 5.46 3.31 8.66
CA ILE A 105 6.08 2.30 7.80
C ILE A 105 7.56 2.17 8.19
N ASN A 106 8.07 0.94 8.23
CA ASN A 106 9.50 0.66 8.40
C ASN A 106 10.18 0.52 7.03
N GLN A 107 11.50 0.68 6.98
CA GLN A 107 12.33 0.39 5.81
C GLN A 107 13.25 -0.79 6.05
#